data_AF-A0A835KWX5-F1
#
_entry.id   AF-A0A835KWX5-F1
#
_cell.length_a   1.000
_cell.length_b   1.000
_cell.length_c   1.000
_cell.angle_alpha   90.00
_cell.angle_beta   90.00
_cell.angle_gamma   90.00
#
_symmetry.space_group_name_H-M   'P 1'
#
loop_
_entity.id
_entity.type
_entity.pdbx_description
1 polymer ?
#
loop_
_entity_poly.entity_id
_entity_poly.type
_entity_poly.pdbx_seq_one_letter_code
_entity_poly.pdbx_strand_id
1 'polypeptide(L)'
;MAPLLLLLPFLLLLSSPYVQAQHNITLGSSLTPLGRNSFWLSPSGDFAFGFRPMEGNTSSYLLAVWFNKISDKTVAWYAKTTTDPDAAPVQVPSGSRLQLISNGALSLQDPTGTEVWNPKVVGAAYAAMLDTGNFVLAAADGSTKWGAFHNPADTILLTQVLTPETKLHSRIITTDYSNRQFLLNLKNNSVFFDIVAVSSSGHQHDYIWPMSGNTTNLAFNATGMIYITLDSGTEIKLTSGEISSVENYYHRATLD
;
A
#
# COMPACT_ATOMS: atom_id res chain seq x y z
N MET A 1 58.79 37.57 12.47
CA MET A 1 58.28 36.30 13.02
C MET A 1 56.84 36.17 12.59
N ALA A 2 56.50 35.19 11.75
CA ALA A 2 55.13 34.98 11.24
C ALA A 2 54.56 33.68 11.83
N PRO A 3 53.33 33.68 12.37
CA PRO A 3 52.69 32.45 12.81
C PRO A 3 52.16 31.67 11.61
N LEU A 4 52.56 30.41 11.49
CA LEU A 4 52.08 29.47 10.49
C LEU A 4 50.65 29.03 10.84
N LEU A 5 49.66 29.48 10.06
CA LEU A 5 48.28 29.03 10.18
C LEU A 5 48.16 27.58 9.68
N LEU A 6 48.09 26.64 10.62
CA LEU A 6 47.77 25.24 10.36
C LEU A 6 46.30 25.11 9.93
N LEU A 7 46.05 25.18 8.63
CA LEU A 7 44.80 24.76 8.02
C LEU A 7 44.66 23.24 8.15
N LEU A 8 43.93 22.81 9.18
CA LEU A 8 43.55 21.42 9.38
C LEU A 8 42.64 20.99 8.21
N PRO A 9 42.97 19.95 7.43
CA PRO A 9 42.06 19.44 6.43
C PRO A 9 40.94 18.71 7.15
N PHE A 10 39.75 19.32 7.21
CA PHE A 10 38.53 18.62 7.61
C PHE A 10 38.13 17.65 6.48
N LEU A 11 38.81 16.50 6.44
CA LEU A 11 38.57 15.43 5.47
C LEU A 11 37.13 14.90 5.65
N LEU A 12 36.26 15.31 4.73
CA LEU A 12 35.26 14.46 4.08
C LEU A 12 34.51 13.47 5.00
N LEU A 13 33.92 13.99 6.09
CA LEU A 13 32.94 13.28 6.91
C LEU A 13 31.52 13.82 6.66
N LEU A 14 31.12 13.86 5.39
CA LEU A 14 29.76 14.18 4.97
C LEU A 14 29.23 13.05 4.08
N SER A 15 28.59 12.10 4.75
CA SER A 15 27.54 11.20 4.24
C SER A 15 27.64 10.76 2.78
N SER A 16 28.06 9.50 2.56
CA SER A 16 27.65 8.78 1.35
C SER A 16 26.13 8.80 1.28
N PRO A 17 25.49 9.36 0.23
CA PRO A 17 24.12 9.00 -0.04
C PRO A 17 24.15 7.51 -0.35
N TYR A 18 23.46 6.70 0.45
CA TYR A 18 23.11 5.35 0.04
C TYR A 18 22.08 5.47 -1.07
N VAL A 19 22.56 5.72 -2.29
CA VAL A 19 21.79 5.53 -3.52
C VAL A 19 21.64 4.01 -3.68
N GLN A 20 20.76 3.42 -2.88
CA GLN A 20 20.31 2.06 -3.12
C GLN A 20 19.58 2.09 -4.47
N ALA A 21 20.24 1.54 -5.49
CA ALA A 21 19.66 1.44 -6.81
C ALA A 21 18.31 0.71 -6.72
N GLN A 22 17.31 1.21 -7.46
CA GLN A 22 15.99 0.60 -7.50
C GLN A 22 16.10 -0.88 -7.89
N HIS A 23 15.85 -1.78 -6.94
CA HIS A 23 16.01 -3.21 -7.18
C HIS A 23 14.77 -3.75 -7.89
N ASN A 24 14.78 -3.62 -9.22
CA ASN A 24 13.73 -4.16 -10.07
C ASN A 24 13.66 -5.69 -9.92
N ILE A 25 12.49 -6.16 -9.51
CA ILE A 25 12.15 -7.58 -9.38
C ILE A 25 11.92 -8.10 -10.80
N THR A 26 12.81 -8.99 -11.25
CA THR A 26 12.83 -9.48 -12.63
C THR A 26 11.84 -10.62 -12.86
N LEU A 27 11.45 -10.84 -14.11
CA LEU A 27 10.63 -11.99 -14.50
C LEU A 27 11.28 -13.31 -14.04
N GLY A 28 10.46 -14.21 -13.52
CA GLY A 28 10.87 -15.46 -12.88
C GLY A 28 11.05 -15.34 -11.36
N SER A 29 11.25 -14.14 -10.80
CA SER A 29 11.44 -13.91 -9.36
C SER A 29 10.21 -14.35 -8.55
N SER A 30 10.46 -14.95 -7.37
CA SER A 30 9.41 -15.49 -6.51
C SER A 30 9.69 -15.36 -5.03
N LEU A 31 8.62 -15.31 -4.24
CA LEU A 31 8.63 -15.36 -2.79
C LEU A 31 7.93 -16.63 -2.28
N THR A 32 8.31 -17.08 -1.09
CA THR A 32 7.62 -18.13 -0.32
C THR A 32 7.35 -17.64 1.11
N PRO A 33 6.24 -18.02 1.76
CA PRO A 33 5.92 -17.57 3.12
C PRO A 33 7.01 -17.91 4.16
N LEU A 34 7.72 -19.01 3.95
CA LEU A 34 8.85 -19.44 4.77
C LEU A 34 10.19 -19.06 4.16
N GLY A 35 11.16 -18.78 5.03
CA GLY A 35 12.57 -18.56 4.68
C GLY A 35 12.96 -17.08 4.52
N ARG A 36 14.15 -16.86 3.95
CA ARG A 36 14.73 -15.51 3.78
C ARG A 36 14.14 -14.73 2.61
N ASN A 37 13.49 -15.42 1.67
CA ASN A 37 12.90 -14.84 0.46
C ASN A 37 11.37 -14.76 0.60
N SER A 38 10.91 -14.20 1.72
CA SER A 38 9.48 -14.00 2.00
C SER A 38 8.97 -12.61 1.63
N PHE A 39 9.85 -11.66 1.32
CA PHE A 39 9.51 -10.31 0.88
C PHE A 39 10.55 -9.68 -0.06
N TRP A 40 10.12 -8.67 -0.80
CA TRP A 40 10.95 -7.73 -1.53
C TRP A 40 10.98 -6.39 -0.80
N LEU A 41 12.16 -5.76 -0.72
CA LEU A 41 12.35 -4.47 -0.04
C LEU A 41 12.26 -3.30 -1.01
N SER A 42 11.77 -2.18 -0.49
CA SER A 42 11.99 -0.85 -1.06
C SER A 42 13.48 -0.47 -1.02
N PRO A 43 13.96 0.40 -1.93
CA PRO A 43 15.34 0.92 -1.90
C PRO A 43 15.79 1.45 -0.53
N SER A 44 14.97 2.21 0.18
CA SER A 44 15.30 2.69 1.52
C SER A 44 15.20 1.61 2.62
N GLY A 45 14.53 0.49 2.32
CA GLY A 45 14.17 -0.56 3.26
C GLY A 45 13.06 -0.19 4.24
N ASP A 46 12.40 0.96 4.07
CA ASP A 46 11.30 1.45 4.90
C ASP A 46 10.01 0.66 4.70
N PHE A 47 9.79 0.19 3.48
CA PHE A 47 8.66 -0.67 3.10
C PHE A 47 9.15 -2.02 2.59
N ALA A 48 8.33 -3.04 2.79
CA ALA A 48 8.50 -4.34 2.16
C ALA A 48 7.15 -4.88 1.67
N PHE A 49 7.17 -5.64 0.58
CA PHE A 49 6.02 -6.35 0.02
C PHE A 49 6.29 -7.86 0.01
N GLY A 50 5.33 -8.66 0.45
CA GLY A 50 5.45 -10.11 0.48
C GLY A 50 4.54 -10.77 1.51
N PHE A 51 5.02 -11.86 2.12
CA PHE A 51 4.26 -12.65 3.07
C PHE A 51 4.39 -12.16 4.51
N ARG A 52 3.24 -11.90 5.14
CA ARG A 52 3.11 -11.55 6.57
C ARG A 52 2.36 -12.67 7.29
N PRO A 53 2.90 -13.29 8.36
CA PRO A 53 2.12 -14.23 9.16
C PRO A 53 0.94 -13.51 9.81
N MET A 54 -0.22 -14.17 9.85
CA MET A 54 -1.39 -13.68 10.58
C MET A 54 -1.11 -13.69 12.08
N GLU A 55 -1.49 -12.62 12.76
CA GLU A 55 -1.39 -12.57 14.22
C GLU A 55 -2.38 -13.58 14.84
N GLY A 56 -1.92 -14.38 15.80
CA GLY A 56 -2.68 -15.50 16.35
C GLY A 56 -2.72 -16.77 15.48
N ASN A 57 -2.30 -16.73 14.21
CA ASN A 57 -2.23 -17.92 13.34
C ASN A 57 -0.98 -17.91 12.44
N THR A 58 0.13 -18.43 12.97
CA THR A 58 1.42 -18.53 12.25
C THR A 58 1.43 -19.51 11.08
N SER A 59 0.35 -20.28 10.86
CA SER A 59 0.18 -21.17 9.70
C SER A 59 -0.52 -20.50 8.52
N SER A 60 -1.05 -19.28 8.69
CA SER A 60 -1.71 -18.49 7.65
C SER A 60 -0.93 -17.21 7.38
N TYR A 61 -0.83 -16.82 6.10
CA TYR A 61 -0.04 -15.67 5.66
C TYR A 61 -0.83 -14.77 4.72
N LEU A 62 -0.78 -13.46 4.98
CA LEU A 62 -1.24 -12.42 4.07
C LEU A 62 -0.19 -12.11 3.02
N LEU A 63 -0.64 -11.79 1.80
CA LEU A 63 0.15 -11.01 0.85
C LEU A 63 -0.06 -9.51 1.13
N ALA A 64 0.99 -8.79 1.56
CA ALA A 64 0.87 -7.47 2.14
C ALA A 64 2.05 -6.53 1.83
N VAL A 65 1.84 -5.22 2.03
CA VAL A 65 2.88 -4.20 2.23
C VAL A 65 2.88 -3.77 3.70
N TRP A 66 4.06 -3.59 4.30
CA TRP A 66 4.21 -3.09 5.67
C TRP A 66 5.39 -2.13 5.84
N PHE A 67 5.32 -1.33 6.92
CA PHE A 67 6.46 -0.54 7.41
C PHE A 67 7.52 -1.48 7.99
N ASN A 68 8.63 -1.63 7.28
CA ASN A 68 9.61 -2.67 7.52
C ASN A 68 10.64 -2.33 8.61
N LYS A 69 10.87 -1.06 8.95
CA LYS A 69 11.83 -0.70 10.02
C LYS A 69 11.25 -0.71 11.44
N ILE A 70 9.96 -0.41 11.64
CA ILE A 70 9.33 -0.44 12.98
C ILE A 70 9.20 -1.86 13.56
N SER A 71 9.14 -2.00 14.89
CA SER A 71 9.05 -3.31 15.56
C SER A 71 7.80 -4.09 15.19
N ASP A 72 6.64 -3.42 15.20
CA ASP A 72 5.32 -4.03 15.01
C ASP A 72 5.06 -4.45 13.54
N LYS A 73 5.90 -3.97 12.63
CA LYS A 73 5.84 -4.21 11.18
C LYS A 73 4.43 -3.99 10.61
N THR A 74 3.81 -2.88 10.99
CA THR A 74 2.40 -2.59 10.73
C THR A 74 2.06 -2.65 9.24
N VAL A 75 1.01 -3.41 8.91
CA VAL A 75 0.51 -3.57 7.54
C VAL A 75 -0.18 -2.28 7.07
N ALA A 76 0.23 -1.83 5.89
CA ALA A 76 -0.30 -0.65 5.19
C ALA A 76 -1.17 -0.99 3.97
N TRP A 77 -1.00 -2.20 3.42
CA TRP A 77 -1.81 -2.72 2.31
C TRP A 77 -1.85 -4.24 2.38
N TYR A 78 -2.94 -4.86 1.95
CA TYR A 78 -3.04 -6.31 1.82
C TYR A 78 -3.90 -6.67 0.60
N ALA A 79 -3.57 -7.79 -0.04
CA ALA A 79 -4.34 -8.30 -1.16
C ALA A 79 -5.75 -8.71 -0.69
N LYS A 80 -6.77 -8.31 -1.45
CA LYS A 80 -8.16 -8.74 -1.30
C LYS A 80 -8.60 -9.60 -2.48
N THR A 81 -9.61 -10.46 -2.28
CA THR A 81 -10.29 -11.16 -3.37
C THR A 81 -11.04 -10.16 -4.27
N THR A 82 -11.21 -10.50 -5.55
CA THR A 82 -11.82 -9.60 -6.54
C THR A 82 -13.35 -9.56 -6.52
N THR A 83 -13.98 -10.18 -5.52
CA THR A 83 -15.43 -10.28 -5.36
C THR A 83 -15.96 -9.15 -4.49
N ASP A 84 -16.14 -7.95 -5.06
CA ASP A 84 -16.91 -6.87 -4.42
C ASP A 84 -18.41 -7.27 -4.37
N PRO A 85 -19.13 -7.13 -3.24
CA PRO A 85 -18.72 -6.51 -1.96
C PRO A 85 -17.98 -7.42 -0.98
N ASP A 86 -18.04 -8.74 -1.17
CA ASP A 86 -17.46 -9.78 -0.31
C ASP A 86 -15.92 -9.91 -0.44
N ALA A 87 -15.21 -8.78 -0.56
CA ALA A 87 -13.78 -8.72 -0.85
C ALA A 87 -12.97 -9.02 0.42
N ALA A 88 -12.58 -10.28 0.60
CA ALA A 88 -11.90 -10.78 1.79
C ALA A 88 -10.36 -10.72 1.66
N PRO A 89 -9.59 -10.65 2.77
CA PRO A 89 -8.14 -10.73 2.75
C PRO A 89 -7.67 -12.06 2.13
N VAL A 90 -6.68 -11.99 1.23
CA VAL A 90 -6.06 -13.18 0.66
C VAL A 90 -5.11 -13.78 1.67
N GLN A 91 -5.51 -14.93 2.20
CA GLN A 91 -4.74 -15.73 3.15
C GLN A 91 -4.30 -17.05 2.51
N VAL A 92 -3.03 -17.43 2.70
CA VAL A 92 -2.46 -18.65 2.12
C VAL A 92 -1.59 -19.42 3.13
N PRO A 93 -1.49 -20.76 3.03
CA PRO A 93 -0.64 -21.57 3.90
C PRO A 93 0.85 -21.48 3.53
N SER A 94 1.72 -21.98 4.41
CA SER A 94 3.19 -21.87 4.31
C SER A 94 3.84 -22.43 3.03
N GLY A 95 3.22 -23.41 2.37
CA GLY A 95 3.71 -24.01 1.12
C GLY A 95 3.38 -23.23 -0.17
N SER A 96 2.75 -22.07 -0.04
CA SER A 96 2.31 -21.23 -1.17
C SER A 96 3.47 -20.48 -1.82
N ARG A 97 3.25 -19.94 -3.03
CA ARG A 97 4.30 -19.25 -3.78
C ARG A 97 3.76 -18.08 -4.58
N LEU A 98 4.37 -16.91 -4.42
CA LEU A 98 4.15 -15.75 -5.27
C LEU A 98 5.24 -15.72 -6.35
N GLN A 99 4.89 -15.54 -7.62
CA GLN A 99 5.86 -15.37 -8.70
C GLN A 99 5.44 -14.30 -9.70
N LEU A 100 6.40 -13.46 -10.10
CA LEU A 100 6.29 -12.66 -11.32
C LEU A 100 6.66 -13.57 -12.50
N ILE A 101 5.68 -14.11 -13.21
CA ILE A 101 5.88 -15.14 -14.25
C ILE A 101 6.31 -14.52 -15.59
N SER A 102 6.77 -15.37 -16.53
CA SER A 102 7.43 -14.96 -17.77
C SER A 102 6.60 -14.11 -18.73
N ASN A 103 5.26 -14.14 -18.62
CA ASN A 103 4.37 -13.26 -19.39
C ASN A 103 4.12 -11.89 -18.72
N GLY A 104 4.84 -11.58 -17.63
CA GLY A 104 4.70 -10.32 -16.90
C GLY A 104 3.45 -10.22 -16.01
N ALA A 105 2.85 -11.35 -15.64
CA ALA A 105 1.79 -11.41 -14.62
C ALA A 105 2.36 -11.74 -13.25
N LEU A 106 1.72 -11.23 -12.19
CA LEU A 106 2.01 -11.64 -10.81
C LEU A 106 0.98 -12.69 -10.37
N SER A 107 1.42 -13.90 -10.06
CA SER A 107 0.57 -15.04 -9.72
C SER A 107 0.89 -15.50 -8.29
N LEU A 108 -0.12 -15.58 -7.44
CA LEU A 108 -0.05 -16.23 -6.12
C LEU A 108 -0.72 -17.60 -6.23
N GLN A 109 0.05 -18.66 -5.98
CA GLN A 109 -0.39 -20.03 -6.03
C GLN A 109 -0.36 -20.67 -4.64
N ASP A 110 -1.35 -21.52 -4.37
CA ASP A 110 -1.37 -22.38 -3.18
C ASP A 110 -0.36 -23.56 -3.31
N PRO A 111 -0.22 -24.43 -2.30
CA PRO A 111 0.70 -25.57 -2.35
C PRO A 111 0.34 -26.63 -3.40
N THR A 112 -0.86 -26.59 -3.99
CA THR A 112 -1.28 -27.48 -5.08
C THR A 112 -0.92 -26.94 -6.46
N GLY A 113 -0.48 -25.67 -6.54
CA GLY A 113 -0.24 -24.94 -7.78
C GLY A 113 -1.47 -24.20 -8.32
N THR A 114 -2.58 -24.18 -7.56
CA THR A 114 -3.79 -23.46 -7.96
C THR A 114 -3.60 -21.96 -7.73
N GLU A 115 -3.83 -21.13 -8.76
CA GLU A 115 -3.78 -19.67 -8.61
C GLU A 115 -4.95 -19.19 -7.73
N VAL A 116 -4.62 -18.62 -6.56
CA VAL A 116 -5.59 -18.09 -5.59
C VAL A 116 -5.71 -16.57 -5.65
N TRP A 117 -4.71 -15.86 -6.18
CA TRP A 117 -4.78 -14.41 -6.39
C TRP A 117 -3.83 -13.93 -7.50
N ASN A 118 -4.26 -12.88 -8.21
CA ASN A 118 -3.58 -12.30 -9.36
C ASN A 118 -4.23 -10.92 -9.65
N PRO A 119 -3.46 -9.83 -9.89
CA PRO A 119 -3.98 -8.47 -10.09
C PRO A 119 -4.65 -8.23 -11.46
N LYS A 120 -4.86 -9.29 -12.25
CA LYS A 120 -5.46 -9.34 -13.59
C LYS A 120 -4.77 -8.44 -14.63
N VAL A 121 -3.46 -8.28 -14.47
CA VAL A 121 -2.56 -7.57 -15.39
C VAL A 121 -1.44 -8.49 -15.87
N VAL A 122 -1.10 -8.38 -17.16
CA VAL A 122 -0.02 -9.10 -17.84
C VAL A 122 0.91 -8.11 -18.54
N GLY A 123 2.07 -8.57 -19.02
CA GLY A 123 2.99 -7.77 -19.81
C GLY A 123 3.75 -6.70 -19.01
N ALA A 124 3.91 -6.88 -17.70
CA ALA A 124 4.94 -6.15 -16.95
C ALA A 124 6.33 -6.64 -17.36
N ALA A 125 7.30 -5.73 -17.45
CA ALA A 125 8.71 -6.04 -17.68
C ALA A 125 9.43 -6.35 -16.35
N TYR A 126 8.99 -5.70 -15.27
CA TYR A 126 9.51 -5.89 -13.91
C TYR A 126 8.45 -5.48 -12.88
N ALA A 127 8.70 -5.81 -11.61
CA ALA A 127 8.01 -5.23 -10.46
C ALA A 127 8.96 -4.42 -9.59
N ALA A 128 8.45 -3.53 -8.76
CA ALA A 128 9.26 -2.78 -7.80
C ALA A 128 8.46 -2.47 -6.52
N MET A 129 9.13 -2.51 -5.37
CA MET A 129 8.65 -1.91 -4.13
C MET A 129 9.21 -0.49 -4.07
N LEU A 130 8.38 0.54 -4.08
CA LEU A 130 8.82 1.94 -4.05
C LEU A 130 8.93 2.45 -2.60
N ASP A 131 9.80 3.44 -2.38
CA ASP A 131 9.98 4.12 -1.08
C ASP A 131 8.74 4.90 -0.62
N THR A 132 7.76 5.12 -1.51
CA THR A 132 6.44 5.66 -1.15
C THR A 132 5.54 4.64 -0.43
N GLY A 133 5.90 3.35 -0.45
CA GLY A 133 5.03 2.27 -0.01
C GLY A 133 4.12 1.70 -1.10
N ASN A 134 4.24 2.19 -2.35
CA ASN A 134 3.53 1.61 -3.49
C ASN A 134 4.33 0.44 -4.09
N PHE A 135 3.80 -0.77 -4.04
CA PHE A 135 4.32 -1.90 -4.82
C PHE A 135 3.68 -1.89 -6.21
N VAL A 136 4.50 -1.93 -7.27
CA VAL A 136 4.07 -1.71 -8.66
C VAL A 136 4.52 -2.83 -9.61
N LEU A 137 3.70 -3.08 -10.63
CA LEU A 137 4.05 -3.80 -11.85
C LEU A 137 4.25 -2.77 -12.97
N ALA A 138 5.43 -2.75 -13.59
CA ALA A 138 5.81 -1.72 -14.58
C ALA A 138 6.04 -2.32 -15.96
N ALA A 139 5.70 -1.56 -17.01
CA ALA A 139 6.04 -1.88 -18.40
C ALA A 139 7.51 -1.53 -18.72
N ALA A 140 7.98 -1.88 -19.92
CA ALA A 140 9.36 -1.65 -20.35
C ALA A 140 9.74 -0.16 -20.50
N ASP A 141 8.75 0.73 -20.66
CA ASP A 141 8.90 2.19 -20.66
C ASP A 141 8.86 2.81 -19.26
N GLY A 142 8.73 1.99 -18.21
CA GLY A 142 8.59 2.43 -16.83
C GLY A 142 7.16 2.81 -16.42
N SER A 143 6.18 2.78 -17.32
CA SER A 143 4.79 3.08 -16.98
C SER A 143 4.20 2.04 -16.03
N THR A 144 3.46 2.50 -15.01
CA THR A 144 2.81 1.62 -14.03
C THR A 144 1.59 0.94 -14.67
N LYS A 145 1.62 -0.39 -14.79
CA LYS A 145 0.49 -1.19 -15.28
C LYS A 145 -0.50 -1.56 -14.16
N TRP A 146 0.02 -1.71 -12.95
CA TRP A 146 -0.75 -1.97 -11.73
C TRP A 146 0.05 -1.49 -10.52
N GLY A 147 -0.62 -1.03 -9.46
CA GLY A 147 0.03 -0.71 -8.20
C GLY A 147 -0.92 -0.80 -7.01
N ALA A 148 -0.36 -1.12 -5.84
CA ALA A 148 -1.09 -1.22 -4.57
C ALA A 148 -1.88 0.07 -4.24
N PHE A 149 -1.35 1.24 -4.59
CA PHE A 149 -2.00 2.53 -4.35
C PHE A 149 -3.32 2.72 -5.09
N HIS A 150 -3.49 2.10 -6.26
CA HIS A 150 -4.74 2.12 -7.03
C HIS A 150 -5.75 1.05 -6.56
N ASN A 151 -5.36 0.23 -5.58
CA ASN A 151 -6.15 -0.88 -5.06
C ASN A 151 -6.11 -0.89 -3.52
N PRO A 152 -6.40 0.23 -2.83
CA PRO A 152 -6.25 0.35 -1.37
C PRO A 152 -7.12 -0.67 -0.62
N ALA A 153 -6.74 -0.95 0.62
CA ALA A 153 -7.44 -1.92 1.47
C ALA A 153 -8.32 -1.23 2.53
N ASP A 154 -7.68 -0.70 3.56
CA ASP A 154 -8.28 0.07 4.67
C ASP A 154 -7.48 1.33 5.02
N THR A 155 -6.34 1.53 4.34
CA THR A 155 -5.31 2.50 4.69
C THR A 155 -4.86 3.25 3.44
N ILE A 156 -4.64 4.55 3.60
CA ILE A 156 -4.05 5.48 2.63
C ILE A 156 -2.65 5.87 3.14
N LEU A 157 -1.64 5.82 2.28
CA LEU A 157 -0.28 6.27 2.60
C LEU A 157 0.01 7.69 2.08
N LEU A 158 1.05 8.31 2.65
CA LEU A 158 1.54 9.61 2.18
C LEU A 158 1.83 9.57 0.67
N THR A 159 1.48 10.64 -0.04
CA THR A 159 1.51 10.79 -1.51
C THR A 159 0.51 9.93 -2.31
N GLN A 160 -0.33 9.13 -1.65
CA GLN A 160 -1.36 8.36 -2.35
C GLN A 160 -2.55 9.25 -2.75
N VAL A 161 -3.05 9.01 -3.97
CA VAL A 161 -4.25 9.67 -4.52
C VAL A 161 -5.25 8.57 -4.88
N LEU A 162 -6.48 8.70 -4.39
CA LEU A 162 -7.60 7.84 -4.70
C LEU A 162 -8.44 8.47 -5.80
N THR A 163 -8.78 7.68 -6.82
CA THR A 163 -9.65 8.06 -7.94
C THR A 163 -11.09 7.56 -7.71
N PRO A 164 -12.10 8.04 -8.46
CA PRO A 164 -13.46 7.52 -8.38
C PRO A 164 -13.54 6.00 -8.59
N GLU A 165 -14.61 5.42 -8.04
CA GLU A 165 -14.85 3.97 -7.89
C GLU A 165 -13.88 3.26 -6.93
N THR A 166 -13.18 4.02 -6.07
CA THR A 166 -12.36 3.47 -4.97
C THR A 166 -13.17 3.31 -3.68
N LYS A 167 -13.03 2.15 -3.03
CA LYS A 167 -13.61 1.84 -1.71
C LYS A 167 -12.52 1.48 -0.71
N LEU A 168 -12.60 1.99 0.51
CA LEU A 168 -11.86 1.51 1.69
C LEU A 168 -12.88 1.00 2.71
N HIS A 169 -12.63 -0.17 3.28
CA HIS A 169 -13.41 -0.69 4.41
C HIS A 169 -12.53 -0.69 5.66
N SER A 170 -13.08 -0.36 6.83
CA SER A 170 -12.37 -0.64 8.09
C SER A 170 -12.21 -2.13 8.30
N ARG A 171 -11.21 -2.50 9.10
CA ARG A 171 -10.96 -3.88 9.54
C ARG A 171 -11.74 -4.20 10.83
N ILE A 172 -12.02 -5.47 11.11
CA ILE A 172 -12.77 -5.85 12.33
C ILE A 172 -12.00 -5.43 13.59
N ILE A 173 -10.71 -5.76 13.65
CA ILE A 173 -9.73 -5.37 14.67
C ILE A 173 -8.33 -5.33 14.04
N THR A 174 -7.31 -4.82 14.73
CA THR A 174 -5.92 -4.74 14.22
C THR A 174 -5.40 -6.03 13.60
N THR A 175 -5.78 -7.18 14.17
CA THR A 175 -5.32 -8.53 13.80
C THR A 175 -6.22 -9.26 12.80
N ASP A 176 -7.46 -8.79 12.60
CA ASP A 176 -8.44 -9.37 11.67
C ASP A 176 -8.74 -8.37 10.56
N TYR A 177 -8.16 -8.66 9.39
CA TYR A 177 -8.16 -7.82 8.20
C TYR A 177 -9.47 -7.86 7.41
N SER A 178 -10.44 -8.67 7.85
CA SER A 178 -11.77 -8.77 7.25
C SER A 178 -12.50 -7.43 7.28
N ASN A 179 -13.31 -7.14 6.26
CA ASN A 179 -14.07 -5.88 6.19
C ASN A 179 -15.07 -5.80 7.34
N ARG A 180 -15.16 -4.62 7.96
CA ARG A 180 -16.13 -4.25 8.99
C ARG A 180 -17.14 -3.24 8.40
N GLN A 181 -17.86 -2.55 9.28
CA GLN A 181 -19.01 -1.73 8.94
C GLN A 181 -18.67 -0.36 8.37
N PHE A 182 -17.50 0.24 8.63
CA PHE A 182 -17.21 1.58 8.12
C PHE A 182 -16.64 1.50 6.71
N LEU A 183 -17.21 2.26 5.79
CA LEU A 183 -16.85 2.27 4.37
C LEU A 183 -16.68 3.71 3.89
N LEU A 184 -15.48 4.04 3.40
CA LEU A 184 -15.21 5.25 2.62
C LEU A 184 -15.32 4.91 1.14
N ASN A 185 -16.26 5.54 0.45
CA ASN A 185 -16.69 5.17 -0.90
C ASN A 185 -16.63 6.39 -1.81
N LEU A 186 -15.57 6.48 -2.61
CA LEU A 186 -15.33 7.58 -3.53
C LEU A 186 -15.98 7.27 -4.87
N LYS A 187 -17.14 7.86 -5.15
CA LYS A 187 -17.85 7.68 -6.42
C LYS A 187 -17.65 8.90 -7.31
N ASN A 188 -17.95 8.74 -8.60
CA ASN A 188 -18.06 9.90 -9.49
C ASN A 188 -18.98 10.97 -8.86
N ASN A 189 -18.41 12.15 -8.65
CA ASN A 189 -19.05 13.36 -8.12
C ASN A 189 -19.43 13.43 -6.63
N SER A 190 -19.03 12.49 -5.77
CA SER A 190 -19.25 12.60 -4.30
C SER A 190 -18.37 11.64 -3.50
N VAL A 191 -18.03 12.04 -2.27
CA VAL A 191 -17.40 11.15 -1.28
C VAL A 191 -18.45 10.69 -0.28
N PHE A 192 -18.62 9.38 -0.12
CA PHE A 192 -19.56 8.81 0.83
C PHE A 192 -18.83 8.19 2.03
N PHE A 193 -19.32 8.44 3.23
CA PHE A 193 -18.97 7.69 4.44
C PHE A 193 -20.20 6.90 4.87
N ASP A 194 -20.15 5.59 4.65
CA ASP A 194 -21.26 4.66 4.82
C ASP A 194 -21.05 3.78 6.07
N ILE A 195 -22.12 3.46 6.79
CA ILE A 195 -22.18 2.25 7.61
C ILE A 195 -22.79 1.13 6.77
N VAL A 196 -22.06 0.03 6.64
CA VAL A 196 -22.48 -1.21 6.00
C VAL A 196 -23.07 -2.14 7.06
N ALA A 197 -24.39 -2.30 7.04
CA ALA A 197 -25.08 -3.35 7.78
C ALA A 197 -25.16 -4.62 6.92
N VAL A 198 -24.51 -5.69 7.38
CA VAL A 198 -24.57 -7.01 6.72
C VAL A 198 -25.78 -7.77 7.26
N SER A 199 -26.67 -8.20 6.36
CA SER A 199 -27.86 -8.99 6.70
C SER A 199 -27.95 -10.25 5.83
N SER A 200 -28.82 -11.19 6.20
CA SER A 200 -29.09 -12.40 5.40
C SER A 200 -29.76 -12.14 4.05
N SER A 201 -30.20 -10.90 3.78
CA SER A 201 -30.73 -10.46 2.47
C SER A 201 -29.77 -9.58 1.67
N GLY A 202 -28.54 -9.37 2.17
CA GLY A 202 -27.49 -8.59 1.51
C GLY A 202 -26.96 -7.42 2.35
N HIS A 203 -26.18 -6.56 1.69
CA HIS A 203 -25.58 -5.37 2.27
C HIS A 203 -26.56 -4.19 2.22
N GLN A 204 -26.86 -3.59 3.37
CA GLN A 204 -27.54 -2.31 3.47
C GLN A 204 -26.52 -1.22 3.81
N HIS A 205 -26.56 -0.11 3.08
CA HIS A 205 -25.73 1.07 3.32
C HIS A 205 -26.59 2.15 3.95
N ASP A 206 -26.24 2.58 5.17
CA ASP A 206 -26.78 3.80 5.77
C ASP A 206 -25.76 4.93 5.62
N TYR A 207 -26.20 6.03 5.02
CA TYR A 207 -25.31 7.10 4.59
C TYR A 207 -25.19 8.17 5.66
N ILE A 208 -24.00 8.27 6.27
CA ILE A 208 -23.78 9.24 7.34
C ILE A 208 -23.61 10.64 6.76
N TRP A 209 -22.55 10.89 5.96
CA TRP A 209 -22.10 12.26 5.65
C TRP A 209 -21.98 12.63 4.15
N PRO A 210 -23.09 13.16 3.58
CA PRO A 210 -23.20 14.47 2.92
C PRO A 210 -22.16 15.11 1.98
N MET A 211 -21.01 14.52 1.62
CA MET A 211 -19.99 15.24 0.84
C MET A 211 -20.28 15.28 -0.68
N SER A 212 -21.19 16.18 -1.06
CA SER A 212 -21.58 16.48 -2.43
C SER A 212 -20.72 17.57 -3.08
N GLY A 213 -20.46 17.41 -4.37
CA GLY A 213 -19.59 18.28 -5.17
C GLY A 213 -18.70 17.40 -6.04
N ASN A 214 -18.56 17.75 -7.33
CA ASN A 214 -17.98 16.95 -8.40
C ASN A 214 -16.52 16.52 -8.11
N THR A 215 -16.34 15.53 -7.25
CA THR A 215 -15.04 15.14 -6.69
C THR A 215 -14.28 14.30 -7.72
N THR A 216 -13.07 14.73 -8.03
CA THR A 216 -12.15 14.09 -8.97
C THR A 216 -11.16 13.15 -8.29
N ASN A 217 -10.78 13.43 -7.04
CA ASN A 217 -9.91 12.59 -6.23
C ASN A 217 -9.98 12.92 -4.73
N LEU A 218 -9.46 12.00 -3.92
CA LEU A 218 -9.07 12.23 -2.53
C LEU A 218 -7.56 11.96 -2.41
N ALA A 219 -6.80 12.89 -1.86
CA ALA A 219 -5.35 12.80 -1.76
C ALA A 219 -4.86 12.90 -0.31
N PHE A 220 -3.85 12.13 0.04
CA PHE A 220 -3.04 12.31 1.26
C PHE A 220 -1.66 12.81 0.85
N ASN A 221 -1.41 14.11 0.97
CA ASN A 221 -0.25 14.74 0.34
C ASN A 221 1.05 14.62 1.16
N ALA A 222 2.17 15.06 0.58
CA ALA A 222 3.48 15.03 1.22
C ALA A 222 3.61 15.91 2.48
N THR A 223 2.66 16.82 2.77
CA THR A 223 2.65 17.65 3.99
C THR A 223 1.80 17.04 5.11
N GLY A 224 1.30 15.82 4.93
CA GLY A 224 0.44 15.18 5.93
C GLY A 224 -1.01 15.68 5.95
N MET A 225 -1.48 16.38 4.92
CA MET A 225 -2.88 16.80 4.79
C MET A 225 -3.69 15.82 3.94
N ILE A 226 -4.91 15.51 4.37
CA ILE A 226 -5.90 14.81 3.55
C ILE A 226 -6.91 15.83 3.03
N TYR A 227 -7.18 15.80 1.73
CA TYR A 227 -8.16 16.67 1.08
C TYR A 227 -8.84 15.97 -0.10
N ILE A 228 -9.95 16.55 -0.56
CA ILE A 228 -10.65 16.17 -1.79
C ILE A 228 -10.50 17.28 -2.82
N THR A 229 -10.37 16.92 -4.10
CA THR A 229 -10.25 17.88 -5.21
C THR A 229 -11.52 17.85 -6.05
N LEU A 230 -12.17 19.00 -6.23
CA LEU A 230 -13.34 19.15 -7.11
C LEU A 230 -12.92 19.36 -8.58
N ASP A 231 -13.85 19.16 -9.51
CA ASP A 231 -13.70 19.42 -10.95
C ASP A 231 -13.30 20.87 -11.27
N SER A 232 -13.73 21.82 -10.44
CA SER A 232 -13.31 23.22 -10.43
C SER A 232 -11.83 23.44 -10.09
N GLY A 233 -11.11 22.40 -9.67
CA GLY A 233 -9.77 22.49 -9.09
C GLY A 233 -9.74 22.97 -7.63
N THR A 234 -10.91 23.12 -6.98
CA THR A 234 -10.99 23.51 -5.57
C THR A 234 -10.62 22.34 -4.65
N GLU A 235 -9.66 22.55 -3.75
CA GLU A 235 -9.29 21.59 -2.70
C GLU A 235 -10.07 21.85 -1.41
N ILE A 236 -10.75 20.84 -0.87
CA ILE A 236 -11.42 20.89 0.43
C ILE A 236 -10.65 20.00 1.40
N LYS A 237 -10.06 20.59 2.44
CA LYS A 237 -9.30 19.88 3.48
C LYS A 237 -10.25 19.08 4.38
N LEU A 238 -9.93 17.80 4.60
CA LEU A 238 -10.62 16.92 5.53
C LEU A 238 -9.94 16.90 6.91
N THR A 239 -8.62 17.10 6.96
CA THR A 239 -7.82 17.15 8.20
C THR A 239 -7.59 18.58 8.67
N SER A 240 -7.81 18.83 9.96
CA SER A 240 -7.61 20.15 10.61
C SER A 240 -6.28 20.33 11.35
N GLY A 241 -5.51 19.26 11.55
CA GLY A 241 -4.21 19.30 12.23
C GLY A 241 -3.02 19.30 11.26
N GLU A 242 -1.99 20.07 11.59
CA GLU A 242 -0.68 19.98 10.93
C GLU A 242 0.16 18.88 11.59
N ILE A 243 0.73 17.98 10.79
CA ILE A 243 1.60 16.91 11.27
C ILE A 243 3.02 17.48 11.45
N SER A 244 3.49 17.51 12.69
CA SER A 244 4.66 18.31 13.11
C SER A 244 6.02 17.87 12.56
N SER A 245 6.15 16.66 12.01
CA SER A 245 7.35 16.23 11.30
C SER A 245 7.04 15.09 10.32
N VAL A 246 7.15 15.38 9.03
CA VAL A 246 6.98 14.34 7.98
C VAL A 246 8.20 13.42 7.93
N GLU A 247 9.40 13.95 8.10
CA GLU A 247 10.67 13.24 7.88
C GLU A 247 11.02 12.19 8.95
N ASN A 248 10.54 12.34 10.19
CA ASN A 248 10.92 11.47 11.31
C ASN A 248 9.92 10.34 11.59
N TYR A 249 8.78 10.29 10.89
CA TYR A 249 7.68 9.40 11.21
C TYR A 249 7.05 8.79 9.96
N TYR A 250 6.49 7.59 10.09
CA TYR A 250 5.66 7.00 9.05
C TYR A 250 4.22 7.51 9.15
N HIS A 251 3.71 8.02 8.03
CA HIS A 251 2.39 8.63 7.95
C HIS A 251 1.42 7.74 7.19
N ARG A 252 0.26 7.49 7.81
CA ARG A 252 -0.86 6.74 7.23
C ARG A 252 -2.18 7.32 7.73
N ALA A 253 -3.23 7.18 6.94
CA ALA A 253 -4.61 7.36 7.37
C ALA A 253 -5.32 6.01 7.24
N THR A 254 -5.86 5.48 8.32
CA THR A 254 -6.59 4.20 8.33
C THR A 254 -8.05 4.47 8.68
N LEU A 255 -8.96 3.74 8.04
CA LEU A 255 -10.38 3.69 8.38
C LEU A 255 -10.57 2.60 9.44
N ASP A 256 -11.09 2.94 10.62
CA ASP A 256 -11.25 2.05 11.80
C ASP A 256 -12.70 1.91 12.30
#